data_AF-A0A1D9HCB2-F1
#
_entry.id   AF-A0A1D9HCB2-F1
#
_cell.length_a   1.000
_cell.length_b   1.000
_cell.length_c   1.000
_cell.angle_alpha   90.00
_cell.angle_beta   90.00
_cell.angle_gamma   90.00
#
_symmetry.space_group_name_H-M   'P 1'
#
loop_
_entity.id
_entity.type
_entity.pdbx_description
1 polymer ?
#
loop_
_entity_poly.entity_id
_entity_poly.type
_entity_poly.pdbx_seq_one_letter_code
_entity_poly.pdbx_strand_id
1 'polypeptide(L)'
;MVSILMALGAPAVITKNKHPESEENYRARARRSGTMLDGYWKGRPTRVSPGEGFAIHFVERHKRLWLGAYLGTQEGEARDGVYSLVVGQAQCFEIEDLNLGDPRQEVLRGILKQDGAVIYSYFDPTKLSPKVRKRVARSADTHIDRRDGPTYTMAQVKLRLQQKAFRKAVFGWHGARCVITGCTVAEMLEAAHLVGRSWQGGANAALDGIPLRADIHRAYDAGLLKLDTQHRISELDDRLREAYGQYMIV
;
A
#
# COMPACT_ATOMS: atom_id res chain seq x y z
N MET A 1 10.10 12.43 10.75
CA MET A 1 8.73 11.95 10.45
C MET A 1 8.20 12.33 9.05
N VAL A 2 8.20 13.61 8.66
CA VAL A 2 7.61 14.07 7.37
C VAL A 2 8.07 13.24 6.17
N SER A 3 9.36 12.93 6.06
CA SER A 3 9.93 12.13 4.98
C SER A 3 9.30 10.73 4.86
N ILE A 4 9.00 10.07 5.99
CA ILE A 4 8.34 8.75 6.02
C ILE A 4 6.92 8.86 5.46
N LEU A 5 6.13 9.84 5.95
CA LEU A 5 4.75 10.05 5.50
C LEU A 5 4.70 10.37 4.01
N MET A 6 5.58 11.26 3.54
CA MET A 6 5.66 11.61 2.11
C MET A 6 6.09 10.43 1.22
N ALA A 7 6.84 9.48 1.78
CA ALA A 7 7.31 8.29 1.07
C ALA A 7 6.27 7.15 1.00
N LEU A 8 5.12 7.25 1.67
CA LEU A 8 4.11 6.18 1.73
C LEU A 8 3.65 5.71 0.34
N GLY A 9 3.50 6.64 -0.62
CA GLY A 9 3.14 6.31 -2.00
C GLY A 9 1.72 5.77 -2.21
N ALA A 10 0.88 5.80 -1.17
CA ALA A 10 -0.55 5.47 -1.19
C ALA A 10 -1.27 6.35 -0.15
N PRO A 11 -2.59 6.56 -0.26
CA PRO A 11 -3.33 7.40 0.68
C PRO A 11 -3.38 6.78 2.08
N ALA A 12 -3.57 7.62 3.09
CA ALA A 12 -3.65 7.25 4.49
C ALA A 12 -4.92 7.83 5.13
N VAL A 13 -5.62 7.02 5.92
CA VAL A 13 -6.61 7.49 6.88
C VAL A 13 -5.89 7.81 8.19
N ILE A 14 -6.21 8.96 8.76
CA ILE A 14 -5.56 9.47 9.97
C ILE A 14 -6.61 9.66 11.05
N THR A 15 -6.38 9.01 12.19
CA THR A 15 -7.10 9.26 13.43
C THR A 15 -6.19 9.97 14.42
N LYS A 16 -6.80 10.78 15.28
CA LYS A 16 -6.04 11.60 16.22
C LYS A 16 -6.69 11.61 17.59
N ASN A 17 -5.89 11.26 18.58
CA ASN A 17 -6.26 11.41 19.98
C ASN A 17 -5.59 12.62 20.64
N LYS A 18 -6.38 13.37 21.41
CA LYS A 18 -5.91 14.44 22.28
C LYS A 18 -5.70 13.98 23.72
N HIS A 19 -6.38 12.90 24.14
CA HIS A 19 -6.32 12.37 25.50
C HIS A 19 -5.36 11.17 25.58
N PRO A 20 -4.46 11.11 26.58
CA PRO A 20 -3.45 10.06 26.71
C PRO A 20 -4.05 8.67 27.00
N GLU A 21 -5.12 8.61 27.79
CA GLU A 21 -5.86 7.36 28.08
C GLU A 21 -6.39 6.68 26.80
N SER A 22 -6.50 7.43 25.70
CA SER A 22 -6.94 6.86 24.42
C SER A 22 -5.87 6.00 23.74
N GLU A 23 -4.61 6.03 24.20
CA GLU A 23 -3.55 5.09 23.78
C GLU A 23 -3.89 3.65 24.21
N GLU A 24 -4.57 3.46 25.34
CA GLU A 24 -5.02 2.13 25.80
C GLU A 24 -6.04 1.49 24.84
N ASN A 25 -6.72 2.32 24.04
CA ASN A 25 -7.61 1.83 23.01
C ASN A 25 -6.85 1.32 21.78
N TYR A 26 -5.58 1.69 21.62
CA TYR A 26 -4.67 1.12 20.64
C TYR A 26 -4.20 -0.26 21.09
N ARG A 27 -4.86 -1.31 20.60
CA ARG A 27 -4.77 -2.65 21.20
C ARG A 27 -4.62 -3.75 20.17
N ALA A 28 -3.97 -4.83 20.57
CA ALA A 28 -3.87 -6.03 19.74
C ALA A 28 -5.25 -6.64 19.52
N ARG A 29 -5.50 -7.15 18.31
CA ARG A 29 -6.73 -7.84 17.98
C ARG A 29 -6.66 -9.29 18.47
N ALA A 30 -7.57 -9.68 19.35
CA ALA A 30 -7.57 -10.99 20.02
C ALA A 30 -7.53 -12.21 19.08
N ARG A 31 -8.09 -12.12 17.87
CA ARG A 31 -8.23 -13.26 16.93
C ARG A 31 -7.17 -13.33 15.81
N ARG A 32 -6.27 -12.36 15.67
CA ARG A 32 -5.20 -12.35 14.63
C ARG A 32 -3.95 -11.61 15.13
N SER A 33 -2.90 -12.37 15.40
CA SER A 33 -1.58 -11.83 15.74
C SER A 33 -1.08 -10.87 14.65
N GLY A 34 -0.47 -9.74 15.05
CA GLY A 34 0.08 -8.74 14.12
C GLY A 34 -0.92 -7.73 13.54
N THR A 35 -2.17 -7.69 14.04
CA THR A 35 -3.14 -6.63 13.72
C THR A 35 -3.57 -5.86 14.97
N MET A 36 -3.68 -4.55 14.83
CA MET A 36 -4.03 -3.61 15.91
C MET A 36 -5.36 -2.93 15.61
N LEU A 37 -6.05 -2.50 16.66
CA LEU A 37 -7.26 -1.67 16.60
C LEU A 37 -6.93 -0.29 17.18
N ASP A 38 -7.28 0.80 16.49
CA ASP A 38 -6.72 2.13 16.77
C ASP A 38 -7.55 3.06 17.67
N GLY A 39 -8.65 2.59 18.24
CA GLY A 39 -9.57 3.44 18.99
C GLY A 39 -11.03 3.15 18.72
N TYR A 40 -11.89 4.13 19.06
CA TYR A 40 -13.33 4.06 18.90
C TYR A 40 -13.83 5.35 18.26
N TRP A 41 -14.23 5.25 16.98
CA TRP A 41 -14.49 6.39 16.12
C TRP A 41 -15.90 6.31 15.55
N LYS A 42 -16.65 7.41 15.55
CA LYS A 42 -17.99 7.41 14.96
C LYS A 42 -17.92 7.25 13.43
N GLY A 43 -18.73 6.37 12.87
CA GLY A 43 -18.78 6.15 11.42
C GLY A 43 -17.51 5.53 10.83
N ARG A 44 -17.53 5.30 9.52
CA ARG A 44 -16.46 4.63 8.77
C ARG A 44 -15.68 5.63 7.91
N PRO A 45 -14.36 5.44 7.72
CA PRO A 45 -13.63 6.25 6.78
C PRO A 45 -14.06 5.91 5.35
N THR A 46 -14.13 6.91 4.49
CA THR A 46 -14.73 6.80 3.14
C THR A 46 -13.77 7.08 2.00
N ARG A 47 -12.59 7.66 2.28
CA ARG A 47 -11.64 8.10 1.23
C ARG A 47 -10.45 7.18 1.03
N VAL A 48 -10.35 6.09 1.78
CA VAL A 48 -9.30 5.07 1.64
C VAL A 48 -9.96 3.70 1.73
N SER A 49 -9.81 2.88 0.70
CA SER A 49 -10.35 1.52 0.71
C SER A 49 -9.47 0.60 1.57
N PRO A 50 -10.06 -0.37 2.28
CA PRO A 50 -9.31 -1.41 2.97
C PRO A 50 -8.31 -2.11 2.02
N GLY A 51 -7.05 -2.18 2.42
CA GLY A 51 -5.97 -2.83 1.68
C GLY A 51 -5.39 -2.01 0.52
N GLU A 52 -5.86 -0.77 0.30
CA GLU A 52 -5.37 0.15 -0.74
C GLU A 52 -4.62 1.37 -0.18
N GLY A 53 -4.37 1.40 1.13
CA GLY A 53 -3.71 2.51 1.78
C GLY A 53 -3.23 2.21 3.20
N PHE A 54 -2.87 3.26 3.91
CA PHE A 54 -2.32 3.20 5.26
C PHE A 54 -3.31 3.70 6.30
N ALA A 55 -3.15 3.25 7.53
CA ALA A 55 -3.79 3.84 8.70
C ALA A 55 -2.70 4.47 9.57
N ILE A 56 -2.94 5.70 9.99
CA ILE A 56 -2.11 6.46 10.90
C ILE A 56 -2.93 6.75 12.14
N HIS A 57 -2.44 6.31 13.29
CA HIS A 57 -2.98 6.69 14.57
C HIS A 57 -1.99 7.63 15.26
N PHE A 58 -2.40 8.87 15.54
CA PHE A 58 -1.53 9.87 16.12
C PHE A 58 -1.98 10.27 17.52
N VAL A 59 -1.07 10.14 18.50
CA VAL A 59 -1.28 10.55 19.89
C VAL A 59 -0.34 11.71 20.19
N GLU A 60 -0.89 12.93 20.13
CA GLU A 60 -0.11 14.18 20.17
C GLU A 60 0.66 14.34 21.50
N ARG A 61 0.01 14.03 22.63
CA ARG A 61 0.58 14.24 23.97
C ARG A 61 1.79 13.36 24.25
N HIS A 62 1.79 12.13 23.73
CA HIS A 62 2.92 11.20 23.86
C HIS A 62 3.92 11.30 22.70
N LYS A 63 3.68 12.22 21.75
CA LYS A 63 4.51 12.37 20.55
C LYS A 63 4.68 11.07 19.76
N ARG A 64 3.67 10.20 19.79
CA ARG A 64 3.70 8.88 19.17
C ARG A 64 2.78 8.79 17.96
N LEU A 65 3.23 8.05 16.96
CA LEU A 65 2.51 7.77 15.74
C LEU A 65 2.60 6.28 15.42
N TRP A 66 1.46 5.62 15.28
CA TRP A 66 1.38 4.27 14.75
C TRP A 66 1.02 4.32 13.28
N LEU A 67 1.75 3.58 12.47
CA LEU A 67 1.56 3.52 11.02
C LEU A 67 1.57 2.06 10.57
N GLY A 68 0.58 1.69 9.77
CA GLY A 68 0.52 0.36 9.16
C GLY A 68 -0.46 0.29 8.01
N ALA A 69 -0.65 -0.90 7.45
CA ALA A 69 -1.62 -1.13 6.39
C ALA A 69 -3.03 -0.91 6.94
N TYR A 70 -3.86 -0.12 6.25
CA TYR A 70 -5.27 -0.02 6.59
C TYR A 70 -6.01 -1.26 6.09
N LEU A 71 -6.54 -2.08 6.99
CA LEU A 71 -7.23 -3.33 6.67
C LEU A 71 -8.75 -3.25 6.79
N GLY A 72 -9.29 -2.05 7.03
CA GLY A 72 -10.72 -1.81 7.19
C GLY A 72 -11.10 -1.43 8.62
N THR A 73 -12.37 -1.56 8.95
CA THR A 73 -12.92 -1.21 10.26
C THR A 73 -13.53 -2.42 10.97
N GLN A 74 -13.45 -2.42 12.30
CA GLN A 74 -14.20 -3.33 13.15
C GLN A 74 -15.22 -2.54 13.96
N GLU A 75 -16.48 -2.95 13.95
CA GLU A 75 -17.53 -2.34 14.79
C GLU A 75 -17.33 -2.74 16.26
N GLY A 76 -17.53 -1.79 17.16
CA GLY A 76 -17.49 -2.03 18.59
C GLY A 76 -18.77 -2.72 19.08
N GLU A 77 -18.63 -3.82 19.82
CA GLU A 77 -19.77 -4.60 20.33
C GLU A 77 -20.69 -3.81 21.28
N ALA A 78 -20.16 -2.77 21.92
CA ALA A 78 -20.87 -2.02 22.97
C ALA A 78 -21.60 -0.76 22.47
N ARG A 79 -21.34 -0.28 21.25
CA ARG A 79 -21.90 0.98 20.73
C ARG A 79 -22.06 0.95 19.21
N ASP A 80 -23.30 0.92 18.75
CA ASP A 80 -23.64 1.01 17.33
C ASP A 80 -23.03 2.24 16.66
N GLY A 81 -22.52 2.04 15.43
CA GLY A 81 -21.93 3.12 14.63
C GLY A 81 -20.58 3.62 15.13
N VAL A 82 -19.95 2.91 16.07
CA VAL A 82 -18.59 3.18 16.55
C VAL A 82 -17.64 2.09 16.07
N TYR A 83 -16.53 2.51 15.47
CA TYR A 83 -15.61 1.65 14.76
C TYR A 83 -14.16 1.85 15.21
N SER A 84 -13.39 0.77 15.25
CA SER A 84 -11.93 0.80 15.30
C SER A 84 -11.37 0.61 13.89
N LEU A 85 -10.33 1.35 13.49
CA LEU A 85 -9.55 0.98 12.32
C LEU A 85 -8.75 -0.28 12.62
N VAL A 86 -8.70 -1.20 11.67
CA VAL A 86 -7.87 -2.40 11.71
C VAL A 86 -6.55 -2.07 11.01
N VAL A 87 -5.46 -2.07 11.77
CA VAL A 87 -4.12 -1.69 11.31
C VAL A 87 -3.23 -2.93 11.26
N GLY A 88 -2.76 -3.31 10.07
CA GLY A 88 -1.88 -4.46 9.87
C GLY A 88 -0.41 -4.07 9.89
N GLN A 89 0.43 -4.91 10.50
CA GLN A 89 1.89 -4.71 10.59
C GLN A 89 2.25 -3.31 11.12
N ALA A 90 1.51 -2.85 12.12
CA ALA A 90 1.67 -1.52 12.68
C ALA A 90 3.07 -1.33 13.28
N GLN A 91 3.64 -0.17 13.02
CA GLN A 91 4.91 0.29 13.59
C GLN A 91 4.65 1.55 14.41
N CYS A 92 5.23 1.61 15.61
CA CYS A 92 5.18 2.80 16.45
C CYS A 92 6.43 3.65 16.20
N PHE A 93 6.24 4.94 16.02
CA PHE A 93 7.29 5.93 15.86
C PHE A 93 7.13 6.99 16.95
N GLU A 94 8.21 7.25 17.66
CA GLU A 94 8.32 8.43 18.53
C GLU A 94 8.85 9.61 17.71
N ILE A 95 8.25 10.78 17.91
CA ILE A 95 8.64 12.04 17.27
C ILE A 95 9.20 12.94 18.38
N GLU A 96 10.44 12.70 18.78
CA GLU A 96 11.08 13.34 19.94
C GLU A 96 10.96 14.88 19.90
N ASP A 97 11.19 15.46 18.72
CA ASP A 97 11.19 16.89 18.44
C ASP A 97 9.79 17.48 18.18
N LEU A 98 8.69 16.72 18.39
CA LEU A 98 7.34 17.18 18.04
C LEU A 98 6.99 18.50 18.73
N ASN A 99 6.78 19.53 17.91
CA ASN A 99 6.25 20.83 18.27
C ASN A 99 5.40 21.38 17.12
N LEU A 100 4.11 21.08 17.14
CA LEU A 100 3.18 21.51 16.08
C LEU A 100 2.85 23.01 16.11
N GLY A 101 3.37 23.75 17.09
CA GLY A 101 3.36 25.22 17.08
C GLY A 101 4.57 25.83 16.38
N ASP A 102 5.63 25.06 16.12
CA ASP A 102 6.81 25.53 15.39
C ASP A 102 6.50 25.67 13.89
N PRO A 103 6.69 26.86 13.28
CA PRO A 103 6.53 27.06 11.83
C PRO A 103 7.34 26.09 10.96
N ARG A 104 8.46 25.56 11.47
CA ARG A 104 9.27 24.54 10.78
C ARG A 104 8.53 23.22 10.61
N GLN A 105 7.59 22.90 11.49
CA GLN A 105 6.77 21.68 11.45
C GLN A 105 5.39 21.89 10.81
N GLU A 106 5.15 23.03 10.14
CA GLU A 106 3.87 23.33 9.50
C GLU A 106 3.42 22.23 8.52
N VAL A 107 4.35 21.63 7.78
CA VAL A 107 4.05 20.50 6.89
C VAL A 107 3.58 19.27 7.67
N LEU A 108 4.25 18.94 8.79
CA LEU A 108 3.85 17.80 9.62
C LEU A 108 2.49 18.05 10.26
N ARG A 109 2.24 19.27 10.76
CA ARG A 109 0.95 19.70 11.29
C ARG A 109 -0.15 19.57 10.23
N GLY A 110 0.07 20.09 9.03
CA GLY A 110 -0.90 20.02 7.93
C GLY A 110 -1.24 18.59 7.50
N ILE A 111 -0.34 17.63 7.73
CA ILE A 111 -0.62 16.21 7.50
C ILE A 111 -1.42 15.60 8.67
N LEU A 112 -0.94 15.75 9.91
CA LEU A 112 -1.47 15.04 11.07
C LEU A 112 -2.69 15.71 11.75
N LYS A 113 -2.88 17.02 11.53
CA LYS A 113 -3.92 17.86 12.13
C LYS A 113 -4.57 18.75 11.08
N GLN A 114 -5.33 18.14 10.18
CA GLN A 114 -6.13 18.88 9.20
C GLN A 114 -7.32 19.56 9.89
N ASP A 115 -7.48 20.87 9.67
CA ASP A 115 -8.57 21.63 10.24
C ASP A 115 -9.94 21.16 9.72
N GLY A 116 -10.95 21.15 10.58
CA GLY A 116 -12.32 20.74 10.23
C GLY A 116 -12.56 19.22 10.17
N ALA A 117 -11.53 18.38 10.30
CA ALA A 117 -11.71 16.94 10.40
C ALA A 117 -12.29 16.54 11.77
N VAL A 118 -13.58 16.18 11.79
CA VAL A 118 -14.30 15.85 13.04
C VAL A 118 -13.92 14.48 13.59
N ILE A 119 -13.64 13.50 12.72
CA ILE A 119 -13.36 12.10 13.10
C ILE A 119 -12.10 11.58 12.38
N TYR A 120 -12.12 11.60 11.06
CA TYR A 120 -11.01 11.15 10.22
C TYR A 120 -10.46 12.31 9.40
N SER A 121 -9.13 12.39 9.31
CA SER A 121 -8.45 13.18 8.28
C SER A 121 -7.77 12.25 7.28
N TYR A 122 -7.38 12.78 6.12
CA TYR A 122 -6.87 11.97 5.02
C TYR A 122 -5.65 12.60 4.38
N PHE A 123 -4.61 11.82 4.20
CA PHE A 123 -3.38 12.28 3.57
C PHE A 123 -3.09 11.44 2.34
N ASP A 124 -2.95 12.08 1.18
CA ASP A 124 -2.63 11.40 -0.06
C ASP A 124 -1.32 11.95 -0.66
N PRO A 125 -0.18 11.29 -0.42
CA PRO A 125 1.09 11.74 -0.97
C PRO A 125 1.13 11.68 -2.50
N THR A 126 0.27 10.85 -3.13
CA THR A 126 0.23 10.70 -4.59
C THR A 126 -0.32 11.96 -5.28
N LYS A 127 -1.12 12.76 -4.57
CA LYS A 127 -1.72 14.01 -5.06
C LYS A 127 -0.88 15.27 -4.81
N LEU A 128 0.27 15.14 -4.15
CA LEU A 128 1.14 16.28 -3.86
C LEU A 128 1.87 16.78 -5.10
N SER A 129 1.97 18.10 -5.22
CA SER A 129 2.69 18.74 -6.34
C SER A 129 4.18 18.39 -6.34
N PRO A 130 4.84 18.38 -7.52
CA PRO A 130 6.28 18.11 -7.63
C PRO A 130 7.15 19.06 -6.80
N LYS A 131 6.72 20.32 -6.60
CA LYS A 131 7.42 21.32 -5.79
C LYS A 131 7.49 20.90 -4.31
N VAL A 132 6.38 20.40 -3.75
CA VAL A 132 6.31 19.93 -2.36
C VAL A 132 7.18 18.69 -2.17
N ARG A 133 7.13 17.74 -3.12
CA ARG A 133 7.97 16.52 -3.08
C ARG A 133 9.47 16.83 -3.13
N LYS A 134 9.90 17.74 -4.02
CA LYS A 134 11.32 18.18 -4.12
C LYS A 134 11.85 18.90 -2.88
N ARG A 135 10.97 19.54 -2.09
CA ARG A 135 11.36 20.20 -0.84
C ARG A 135 11.61 19.18 0.27
N VAL A 136 10.81 18.11 0.32
CA VAL A 136 10.95 17.05 1.35
C VAL A 136 12.04 16.03 1.02
N ALA A 137 12.22 15.68 -0.27
CA ALA A 137 13.23 14.71 -0.70
C ALA A 137 14.68 15.11 -0.35
N ARG A 138 14.93 16.40 -0.10
CA ARG A 138 16.24 16.92 0.34
C ARG A 138 16.55 16.68 1.82
N SER A 139 15.63 16.10 2.59
CA SER A 139 15.73 15.89 4.03
C SER A 139 15.52 14.42 4.43
N ALA A 140 15.70 13.48 3.51
CA ALA A 140 15.59 12.06 3.80
C ALA A 140 16.95 11.47 4.18
N ASP A 141 17.19 11.31 5.48
CA ASP A 141 18.33 10.56 5.99
C ASP A 141 18.26 9.10 5.56
N THR A 142 19.38 8.61 5.05
CA THR A 142 19.65 7.21 4.72
C THR A 142 19.75 6.38 6.00
N HIS A 143 18.62 5.92 6.52
CA HIS A 143 18.64 4.93 7.60
C HIS A 143 19.03 3.55 7.06
N ILE A 144 20.11 2.99 7.59
CA ILE A 144 20.63 1.65 7.26
C ILE A 144 19.59 0.60 7.65
N ASP A 145 19.23 -0.22 6.67
CA ASP A 145 18.22 -1.28 6.74
C ASP A 145 18.70 -2.47 7.58
N ARG A 146 18.13 -2.64 8.78
CA ARG A 146 18.11 -3.95 9.45
C ARG A 146 16.87 -4.69 8.95
N ARG A 147 17.03 -5.92 8.47
CA ARG A 147 15.97 -6.78 7.89
C ARG A 147 14.75 -7.05 8.79
N ASP A 148 14.71 -6.53 10.01
CA ASP A 148 13.60 -6.66 10.97
C ASP A 148 13.20 -5.31 11.61
N GLY A 149 13.71 -4.18 11.12
CA GLY A 149 13.42 -2.86 11.68
C GLY A 149 12.07 -2.27 11.22
N PRO A 150 11.58 -1.21 11.90
CA PRO A 150 10.36 -0.51 11.50
C PRO A 150 10.38 -0.01 10.05
N THR A 151 11.52 0.50 9.59
CA THR A 151 11.72 0.95 8.21
C THR A 151 11.59 -0.18 7.19
N TYR A 152 12.18 -1.35 7.48
CA TYR A 152 12.07 -2.53 6.62
C TYR A 152 10.62 -3.01 6.52
N THR A 153 9.94 -3.12 7.66
CA THR A 153 8.53 -3.54 7.70
C THR A 153 7.66 -2.58 6.89
N MET A 154 7.88 -1.27 7.00
CA MET A 154 7.17 -0.27 6.20
C MET A 154 7.48 -0.37 4.71
N ALA A 155 8.73 -0.67 4.33
CA ALA A 155 9.10 -0.92 2.94
C ALA A 155 8.35 -2.12 2.36
N GLN A 156 8.22 -3.22 3.11
CA GLN A 156 7.45 -4.40 2.70
C GLN A 156 5.95 -4.10 2.55
N VAL A 157 5.35 -3.36 3.49
CA VAL A 157 3.93 -2.94 3.40
C VAL A 157 3.72 -2.09 2.15
N LYS A 158 4.61 -1.13 1.90
CA LYS A 158 4.57 -0.27 0.71
C LYS A 158 4.68 -1.09 -0.57
N LEU A 159 5.63 -2.01 -0.67
CA LEU A 159 5.79 -2.91 -1.81
C LEU A 159 4.49 -3.67 -2.12
N ARG A 160 3.87 -4.26 -1.08
CA ARG A 160 2.61 -5.01 -1.24
C ARG A 160 1.46 -4.13 -1.73
N LEU A 161 1.35 -2.89 -1.23
CA LEU A 161 0.33 -1.94 -1.70
C LEU A 161 0.56 -1.54 -3.15
N GLN A 162 1.82 -1.32 -3.55
CA GLN A 162 2.17 -0.97 -4.92
C GLN A 162 1.89 -2.10 -5.90
N GLN A 163 2.21 -3.36 -5.54
CA GLN A 163 1.86 -4.53 -6.34
C GLN A 163 0.34 -4.68 -6.51
N LYS A 164 -0.45 -4.44 -5.45
CA LYS A 164 -1.92 -4.44 -5.55
C LYS A 164 -2.45 -3.35 -6.49
N ALA A 165 -1.91 -2.13 -6.36
CA ALA A 165 -2.28 -1.01 -7.22
C ALA A 165 -1.93 -1.29 -8.69
N PHE A 166 -0.73 -1.80 -8.95
CA PHE A 166 -0.30 -2.23 -10.28
C PHE A 166 -1.24 -3.29 -10.86
N ARG A 167 -1.53 -4.35 -10.09
CA ARG A 167 -2.47 -5.39 -10.51
C ARG A 167 -3.83 -4.80 -10.89
N LYS A 168 -4.39 -3.91 -10.07
CA LYS A 168 -5.66 -3.26 -10.34
C LYS A 168 -5.61 -2.44 -11.64
N ALA A 169 -4.54 -1.69 -11.86
CA ALA A 169 -4.35 -0.88 -13.06
C ALA A 169 -4.26 -1.74 -14.33
N VAL A 170 -3.40 -2.77 -14.32
CA VAL A 170 -3.23 -3.73 -15.42
C VAL A 170 -4.56 -4.44 -15.72
N PHE A 171 -5.24 -4.93 -14.69
CA PHE A 171 -6.50 -5.66 -14.88
C PHE A 171 -7.62 -4.75 -15.39
N GLY A 172 -7.69 -3.51 -14.89
CA GLY A 172 -8.66 -2.52 -15.37
C GLY A 172 -8.46 -2.19 -16.85
N TRP A 173 -7.22 -2.11 -17.31
CA TRP A 173 -6.89 -1.85 -18.71
C TRP A 173 -7.15 -3.05 -19.63
N HIS A 174 -6.78 -4.25 -19.19
CA HIS A 174 -6.87 -5.47 -19.99
C HIS A 174 -8.16 -6.29 -19.79
N GLY A 175 -9.13 -5.77 -19.01
CA GLY A 175 -10.41 -6.45 -18.77
C GLY A 175 -10.30 -7.71 -17.89
N ALA A 176 -9.32 -7.76 -16.99
CA ALA A 176 -9.08 -8.85 -16.04
C ALA A 176 -9.07 -10.25 -16.70
N ARG A 177 -8.43 -10.35 -17.86
CA ARG A 177 -8.37 -11.55 -18.69
C ARG A 177 -6.94 -11.88 -19.04
N CYS A 178 -6.55 -13.14 -18.87
CA CYS A 178 -5.24 -13.62 -19.34
C CYS A 178 -5.11 -13.36 -20.84
N VAL A 179 -4.06 -12.64 -21.26
CA VAL A 179 -3.86 -12.29 -22.67
C VAL A 179 -3.55 -13.49 -23.56
N ILE A 180 -3.05 -14.60 -22.97
CA ILE A 180 -2.71 -15.83 -23.69
C ILE A 180 -3.90 -16.80 -23.74
N THR A 181 -4.50 -17.10 -22.59
CA THR A 181 -5.49 -18.19 -22.47
C THR A 181 -6.93 -17.71 -22.52
N GLY A 182 -7.16 -16.40 -22.41
CA GLY A 182 -8.49 -15.84 -22.24
C GLY A 182 -9.14 -16.12 -20.87
N CYS A 183 -8.44 -16.77 -19.93
CA CYS A 183 -8.94 -17.06 -18.59
C CYS A 183 -9.37 -15.78 -17.86
N THR A 184 -10.55 -15.79 -17.23
CA THR A 184 -11.13 -14.66 -16.47
C THR A 184 -11.31 -14.96 -14.98
N VAL A 185 -10.83 -16.12 -14.50
CA VAL A 185 -10.91 -16.48 -13.08
C VAL A 185 -9.85 -15.68 -12.33
N ALA A 186 -10.27 -14.67 -11.57
CA ALA A 186 -9.38 -13.68 -10.98
C ALA A 186 -8.30 -14.29 -10.08
N GLU A 187 -8.62 -15.36 -9.36
CA GLU A 187 -7.74 -16.12 -8.48
C GLU A 187 -6.60 -16.84 -9.23
N MET A 188 -6.81 -17.11 -10.52
CA MET A 188 -5.82 -17.76 -11.39
C MET A 188 -4.92 -16.77 -12.12
N LEU A 189 -5.24 -15.47 -12.06
CA LEU A 189 -4.53 -14.42 -12.78
C LEU A 189 -3.50 -13.72 -11.90
N GLU A 190 -2.43 -13.26 -12.51
CA GLU A 190 -1.39 -12.39 -11.97
C GLU A 190 -1.12 -11.24 -12.94
N ALA A 191 -0.64 -10.11 -12.43
CA ALA A 191 -0.19 -9.00 -13.28
C ALA A 191 1.32 -9.15 -13.45
N ALA A 192 1.72 -9.56 -14.65
CA ALA A 192 3.11 -9.72 -15.03
C ALA A 192 3.67 -8.41 -15.57
N HIS A 193 4.87 -8.03 -15.13
CA HIS A 193 5.59 -6.91 -15.75
C HIS A 193 6.13 -7.36 -17.12
N LEU A 194 6.09 -6.48 -18.12
CA LEU A 194 6.75 -6.76 -19.41
C LEU A 194 8.28 -6.79 -19.25
N VAL A 195 9.00 -7.53 -20.11
CA VAL A 195 10.47 -7.55 -20.10
C VAL A 195 11.05 -6.12 -20.09
N GLY A 196 11.99 -5.88 -19.16
CA GLY A 196 12.63 -4.57 -18.98
C GLY A 196 11.79 -3.56 -18.19
N ARG A 197 10.54 -3.88 -17.84
CA ARG A 197 9.74 -3.16 -16.85
C ARG A 197 9.91 -3.84 -15.50
N SER A 198 10.17 -3.06 -14.47
CA SER A 198 10.24 -3.58 -13.11
C SER A 198 9.68 -2.58 -12.12
N TRP A 199 9.17 -3.13 -11.03
CA TRP A 199 8.70 -2.34 -9.90
C TRP A 199 9.83 -1.44 -9.35
N GLN A 200 11.06 -1.96 -9.26
CA GLN A 200 12.25 -1.24 -8.78
C GLN A 200 12.60 -0.05 -9.68
N GLY A 201 12.36 -0.17 -11.00
CA GLY A 201 12.55 0.90 -11.98
C GLY A 201 11.40 1.91 -12.04
N GLY A 202 10.35 1.74 -11.22
CA GLY A 202 9.18 2.61 -11.21
C GLY A 202 8.14 2.33 -12.31
N ALA A 203 8.31 1.25 -13.08
CA ALA A 203 7.38 0.84 -14.13
C ALA A 203 6.17 0.13 -13.53
N ASN A 204 5.15 0.92 -13.16
CA ASN A 204 3.92 0.44 -12.51
C ASN A 204 2.65 1.06 -13.14
N ALA A 205 2.75 1.56 -14.38
CA ALA A 205 1.56 1.97 -15.13
C ALA A 205 0.80 0.76 -15.66
N ALA A 206 -0.46 0.93 -16.04
CA ALA A 206 -1.27 -0.15 -16.59
C ALA A 206 -0.64 -0.81 -17.83
N LEU A 207 0.09 -0.04 -18.64
CA LEU A 207 0.79 -0.50 -19.85
C LEU A 207 2.15 -1.15 -19.60
N ASP A 208 2.66 -1.11 -18.36
CA ASP A 208 3.94 -1.75 -18.01
C ASP A 208 3.78 -3.26 -17.74
N GLY A 209 2.56 -3.79 -17.83
CA GLY A 209 2.29 -5.20 -17.57
C GLY A 209 1.03 -5.72 -18.24
N ILE A 210 0.82 -7.02 -18.09
CA ILE A 210 -0.27 -7.78 -18.70
C ILE A 210 -0.84 -8.79 -17.70
N PRO A 211 -2.14 -9.11 -17.74
CA PRO A 211 -2.67 -10.22 -16.97
C PRO A 211 -2.23 -11.55 -17.61
N LEU A 212 -1.61 -12.40 -16.81
CA LEU A 212 -1.25 -13.77 -17.17
C LEU A 212 -1.85 -14.76 -16.17
N ARG A 213 -2.10 -15.99 -16.62
CA ARG A 213 -2.40 -17.09 -15.70
C ARG A 213 -1.13 -17.39 -14.88
N ALA A 214 -1.26 -17.69 -13.59
CA ALA A 214 -0.12 -17.77 -12.67
C ALA A 214 0.98 -18.77 -13.11
N ASP A 215 0.61 -19.87 -13.77
CA ASP A 215 1.54 -20.84 -14.34
C ASP A 215 2.32 -20.27 -15.54
N ILE A 216 1.62 -19.59 -16.46
CA ILE A 216 2.21 -18.92 -17.62
C ILE A 216 3.09 -17.74 -17.20
N HIS A 217 2.66 -16.99 -16.17
CA HIS A 217 3.46 -15.92 -15.59
C HIS A 217 4.80 -16.44 -15.06
N ARG A 218 4.79 -17.54 -14.29
CA ARG A 218 6.03 -18.17 -13.81
C ARG A 218 6.92 -18.65 -14.95
N ALA A 219 6.34 -19.22 -16.01
CA ALA A 219 7.09 -19.63 -17.19
C ALA A 219 7.72 -18.42 -17.92
N TYR A 220 6.98 -17.31 -18.02
CA TYR A 220 7.47 -16.05 -18.59
C TYR A 220 8.62 -15.45 -17.79
N ASP A 221 8.46 -15.34 -16.46
CA ASP A 221 9.49 -14.81 -15.55
C ASP A 221 10.75 -15.69 -15.54
N ALA A 222 10.59 -17.01 -15.68
CA ALA A 222 11.70 -17.96 -15.79
C ALA A 222 12.36 -17.97 -17.18
N GLY A 223 11.87 -17.19 -18.15
CA GLY A 223 12.38 -17.15 -19.51
C GLY A 223 12.08 -18.40 -20.34
N LEU A 224 11.12 -19.22 -19.90
CA LEU A 224 10.70 -20.46 -20.58
C LEU A 224 9.72 -20.19 -21.73
N LEU A 225 9.18 -18.97 -21.82
CA LEU A 225 8.45 -18.49 -22.98
C LEU A 225 8.76 -17.01 -23.20
N LYS A 226 8.68 -16.56 -24.45
CA LYS A 226 8.74 -15.14 -24.81
C LYS A 226 7.47 -14.70 -25.51
N LEU A 227 7.15 -13.43 -25.34
CA LEU A 227 6.00 -12.80 -25.95
C LEU A 227 6.44 -11.76 -26.99
N ASP A 228 5.74 -11.71 -28.12
CA ASP A 228 5.90 -10.64 -29.10
C ASP A 228 5.19 -9.34 -28.67
N THR A 229 5.22 -8.32 -29.52
CA THR A 229 4.58 -7.01 -29.28
C THR A 229 3.05 -7.07 -29.24
N GLN A 230 2.45 -8.17 -29.68
CA GLN A 230 1.02 -8.44 -29.63
C GLN A 230 0.64 -9.40 -28.49
N HIS A 231 1.59 -9.67 -27.59
CA HIS A 231 1.47 -10.61 -26.47
C HIS A 231 1.18 -12.05 -26.90
N ARG A 232 1.63 -12.49 -28.08
CA ARG A 232 1.57 -13.89 -28.51
C ARG A 232 2.86 -14.60 -28.16
N ILE A 233 2.79 -15.91 -27.92
CA ILE A 233 3.98 -16.72 -27.63
C ILE A 233 4.84 -16.81 -28.90
N SER A 234 6.01 -16.15 -28.89
CA SER A 234 6.96 -16.15 -30.01
C SER A 234 8.02 -17.24 -29.88
N GLU A 235 8.37 -17.60 -28.64
CA GLU A 235 9.30 -18.67 -28.31
C GLU A 235 8.75 -19.45 -27.11
N LEU A 236 8.91 -20.78 -27.12
CA LEU A 236 8.47 -21.68 -26.06
C LEU A 236 9.53 -22.77 -25.85
N ASP A 237 9.96 -22.96 -24.60
CA ASP A 237 10.84 -24.06 -24.20
C ASP A 237 10.15 -25.41 -24.48
N ASP A 238 10.91 -26.36 -25.03
CA ASP A 238 10.37 -27.67 -25.42
C ASP A 238 9.69 -28.42 -24.26
N ARG A 239 10.14 -28.20 -23.02
CA ARG A 239 9.53 -28.80 -21.82
C ARG A 239 8.10 -28.35 -21.58
N LEU A 240 7.71 -27.21 -22.14
CA LEU A 240 6.38 -26.62 -21.99
C LEU A 240 5.47 -26.86 -23.20
N ARG A 241 5.98 -27.50 -24.25
CA ARG A 241 5.29 -27.62 -25.54
C ARG A 241 4.01 -28.42 -25.45
N GLU A 242 4.00 -29.51 -24.68
CA GLU A 242 2.80 -30.31 -24.42
C GLU A 242 1.73 -29.50 -23.67
N ALA A 243 2.15 -28.68 -22.70
CA ALA A 243 1.22 -27.96 -21.82
C ALA A 243 0.67 -26.67 -22.44
N TYR A 244 1.47 -25.96 -23.24
CA TYR A 244 1.16 -24.61 -23.74
C TYR A 244 1.29 -24.43 -25.25
N GLY A 245 1.70 -25.46 -25.99
CA GLY A 245 1.88 -25.38 -27.44
C GLY A 245 0.62 -24.97 -28.20
N GLN A 246 -0.57 -25.34 -27.69
CA GLN A 246 -1.86 -24.93 -28.26
C GLN A 246 -2.10 -23.41 -28.25
N TYR A 247 -1.32 -22.64 -27.49
CA TYR A 247 -1.42 -21.18 -27.43
C TYR A 247 -0.39 -20.47 -28.32
N MET A 248 0.47 -21.21 -29.02
CA MET A 248 1.31 -20.65 -30.07
C MET A 248 0.42 -20.42 -31.30
N ILE A 249 0.12 -19.15 -31.60
CA ILE A 249 -0.59 -18.80 -32.83
C ILE A 249 0.45 -18.81 -33.95
N VAL A 250 0.28 -19.73 -34.90
CA VAL A 250 1.08 -19.83 -36.13
C VAL A 250 0.71 -18.70 -37.08
#